data_AF-A0A926S589-F1
#
_entry.id   AF-A0A926S589-F1
#
_cell.length_a   1.000
_cell.length_b   1.000
_cell.length_c   1.000
_cell.angle_alpha   90.00
_cell.angle_beta   90.00
_cell.angle_gamma   90.00
#
_symmetry.space_group_name_H-M   'P 1'
#
loop_
_entity.id
_entity.type
_entity.pdbx_description
1 polymer ?
#
loop_
_entity_poly.entity_id
_entity_poly.type
_entity_poly.pdbx_seq_one_letter_code
_entity_poly.pdbx_strand_id
1 'polypeptide(L)'
;MTQGPNRMFDEFAKLMTDAAGVAQGARREVETAFRAQAERFLSDMDFVSREEHEAVKEMAVRALDRVEELEARLEALEKKPAAKPKTATKSSAKTAQD
;
A
#
# COMPACT_ATOMS: atom_id res chain seq x y z
N MET A 1 16.78 25.46 70.36
CA MET A 1 16.15 25.31 69.03
C MET A 1 17.18 25.69 67.98
N THR A 2 17.89 24.73 67.41
CA THR A 2 18.87 24.97 66.34
C THR A 2 18.40 24.20 65.11
N GLN A 3 17.62 24.87 64.25
CA GLN A 3 17.33 24.37 62.91
C GLN A 3 18.59 24.61 62.08
N GLY A 4 19.43 23.58 62.00
CA GLY A 4 20.69 23.63 61.28
C GLY A 4 20.55 23.42 59.76
N PRO A 5 21.65 23.61 59.01
CA PRO A 5 21.75 23.50 57.55
C PRO A 5 21.16 22.24 56.92
N ASN A 6 20.99 21.16 57.69
CA ASN A 6 20.48 19.88 57.21
C ASN A 6 19.04 19.90 56.67
N ARG A 7 18.18 20.85 57.05
CA ARG A 7 16.78 20.88 56.53
C ARG A 7 16.69 21.13 55.03
N MET A 8 17.49 22.06 54.51
CA MET A 8 17.47 22.38 53.07
C MET A 8 17.99 21.21 52.22
N PHE A 9 19.02 20.50 52.73
CA PHE A 9 19.54 19.30 52.07
C PHE A 9 18.58 18.12 52.16
N ASP A 10 17.85 17.96 53.27
CA ASP A 10 16.85 16.91 53.46
C ASP A 10 15.60 17.15 52.59
N GLU A 11 15.14 18.39 52.50
CA GLU A 11 14.07 18.79 51.58
C GLU A 11 14.47 18.60 50.11
N PHE A 12 15.74 18.87 49.75
CA PHE A 12 16.27 18.56 48.42
C PHE A 12 16.38 17.05 48.15
N ALA A 13 16.86 16.26 49.12
CA ALA A 13 16.94 14.81 48.98
C ALA A 13 15.54 14.19 48.82
N LYS A 14 14.56 14.71 49.55
CA LYS A 14 13.16 14.31 49.42
C LYS A 14 12.58 14.69 48.06
N LEU A 15 12.81 15.91 47.60
CA LEU A 15 12.43 16.36 46.25
C LEU A 15 13.07 15.49 45.16
N MET A 16 14.35 15.14 45.30
CA MET A 16 15.06 14.28 44.34
C MET A 16 14.51 12.85 44.34
N THR A 17 14.11 12.33 45.50
CA THR A 17 13.48 11.01 45.64
C THR A 17 12.08 11.00 45.02
N ASP A 18 11.29 12.03 45.30
CA ASP A 18 9.95 12.21 44.72
C ASP A 18 10.04 12.39 43.19
N ALA A 19 10.99 13.19 42.71
CA ALA A 19 11.25 13.40 41.29
C ALA A 19 11.76 12.13 40.60
N ALA A 20 12.58 11.31 41.25
CA ALA A 20 13.02 10.02 40.73
C ALA A 20 11.84 9.05 40.55
N GLY A 21 10.89 9.04 41.48
CA GLY A 21 9.65 8.25 41.38
C GLY A 21 8.76 8.71 40.21
N VAL A 22 8.58 10.02 40.04
CA VAL A 22 7.84 10.59 38.90
C VAL A 22 8.55 10.31 37.57
N ALA A 23 9.89 10.41 37.52
CA ALA A 23 10.67 10.15 36.31
C ALA A 23 10.56 8.70 35.84
N GLN A 24 10.50 7.73 36.76
CA GLN A 24 10.28 6.33 36.39
C GLN A 24 8.88 6.08 35.79
N GLY A 25 7.84 6.72 36.33
CA GLY A 25 6.48 6.67 35.76
C GLY A 25 6.41 7.36 34.39
N ALA A 26 6.93 8.59 34.32
CA ALA A 26 6.96 9.39 33.11
C ALA A 26 7.72 8.70 31.96
N ARG A 27 8.82 7.98 32.25
CA ARG A 27 9.56 7.23 31.22
C ARG A 27 8.67 6.22 30.48
N ARG A 28 7.85 5.47 31.20
CA ARG A 28 6.97 4.45 30.62
C ARG A 28 5.84 5.07 29.79
N GLU A 29 5.33 6.21 30.25
CA GLU A 29 4.30 6.98 29.53
C GLU A 29 4.87 7.60 28.25
N VAL A 30 6.07 8.19 28.32
CA VAL A 30 6.79 8.74 27.17
C VAL A 30 7.11 7.67 26.14
N GLU A 31 7.57 6.48 26.56
CA GLU A 31 7.84 5.37 25.64
C GLU A 31 6.57 4.92 24.90
N THR A 32 5.45 4.83 25.63
CA THR A 32 4.15 4.46 25.04
C THR A 32 3.64 5.54 24.07
N ALA A 33 3.71 6.80 24.47
CA ALA A 33 3.30 7.93 23.63
C ALA A 33 4.19 8.08 22.39
N PHE A 34 5.50 7.88 22.53
CA PHE A 34 6.45 7.89 21.43
C PHE A 34 6.16 6.78 20.43
N ARG A 35 5.89 5.55 20.90
CA ARG A 35 5.52 4.44 20.01
C ARG A 35 4.23 4.72 19.25
N ALA A 36 3.20 5.21 19.92
CA ALA A 36 1.95 5.57 19.28
C ALA A 36 2.14 6.69 18.23
N GLN A 37 2.98 7.69 18.54
CA GLN A 37 3.30 8.76 17.61
C GLN A 37 4.14 8.27 16.43
N ALA A 38 5.07 7.33 16.64
CA ALA A 38 5.88 6.72 15.60
C ALA A 38 5.05 5.83 14.67
N GLU A 39 4.13 5.03 15.21
CA GLU A 39 3.18 4.23 14.42
C GLU A 39 2.28 5.13 13.57
N ARG A 40 1.77 6.23 14.14
CA ARG A 40 1.00 7.22 13.39
C ARG A 40 1.84 7.91 12.30
N PHE A 41 3.07 8.32 12.62
CA PHE A 41 3.97 8.94 11.64
C PHE A 41 4.32 7.99 10.48
N LEU A 42 4.58 6.71 10.77
CA LEU A 42 4.83 5.69 9.75
C LEU A 42 3.58 5.38 8.90
N SER A 43 2.39 5.48 9.48
CA SER A 43 1.13 5.35 8.75
C SER A 43 0.81 6.59 7.90
N ASP A 44 1.24 7.77 8.35
CA ASP A 44 1.03 9.04 7.64
C ASP A 44 2.09 9.27 6.54
N MET A 45 3.27 8.66 6.67
CA MET A 45 4.22 8.54 5.58
C MET A 45 3.65 7.54 4.58
N ASP A 46 3.40 7.96 3.33
CA ASP A 46 2.91 7.13 2.22
C ASP A 46 3.85 5.95 1.90
N PHE A 47 3.94 4.97 2.82
CA PHE A 47 4.85 3.85 2.73
C PHE A 47 4.15 2.71 2.00
N VAL A 48 4.65 2.39 0.80
CA VAL A 48 4.16 1.24 0.05
C VAL A 48 4.65 -0.02 0.76
N SER A 49 3.72 -0.81 1.27
CA SER A 49 4.06 -2.07 1.91
C SER A 49 4.68 -3.02 0.89
N ARG A 50 5.53 -3.94 1.38
CA ARG A 50 6.17 -4.93 0.50
C ARG A 50 5.15 -5.78 -0.25
N GLU A 51 4.04 -6.10 0.40
CA GLU A 51 2.94 -6.90 -0.17
C GLU A 51 2.21 -6.15 -1.28
N GLU A 52 1.87 -4.88 -1.08
CA GLU A 52 1.27 -4.05 -2.15
C GLU A 52 2.21 -3.89 -3.33
N HIS A 53 3.50 -3.69 -3.07
CA HIS A 53 4.50 -3.60 -4.13
C HIS A 53 4.60 -4.91 -4.93
N GLU A 54 4.58 -6.06 -4.26
CA GLU A 54 4.59 -7.36 -4.92
C GLU A 54 3.31 -7.62 -5.72
N ALA A 55 2.14 -7.24 -5.18
CA ALA A 55 0.87 -7.34 -5.88
C ALA A 55 0.83 -6.48 -7.15
N VAL A 56 1.28 -5.22 -7.07
CA VAL A 56 1.35 -4.33 -8.24
C VAL A 56 2.36 -4.82 -9.25
N LYS A 57 3.51 -5.34 -8.80
CA LYS A 57 4.51 -5.93 -9.70
C LYS A 57 3.96 -7.13 -10.46
N GLU A 58 3.26 -8.04 -9.79
CA GLU A 58 2.62 -9.19 -10.44
C GLU A 58 1.52 -8.75 -11.43
N MET A 59 0.71 -7.76 -11.04
CA MET A 59 -0.29 -7.18 -11.93
C MET A 59 0.35 -6.54 -13.17
N ALA A 60 1.45 -5.82 -13.01
CA ALA A 60 2.17 -5.19 -14.10
C ALA A 60 2.74 -6.21 -15.09
N VAL A 61 3.35 -7.30 -14.58
CA VAL A 61 3.84 -8.41 -15.43
C VAL A 61 2.70 -9.01 -16.24
N ARG A 62 1.58 -9.37 -15.59
CA ARG A 62 0.41 -9.93 -16.27
C ARG A 62 -0.19 -8.98 -17.31
N ALA A 63 -0.13 -7.67 -17.06
CA ALA A 63 -0.62 -6.67 -17.99
C ALA A 63 0.28 -6.60 -19.23
N LEU A 64 1.60 -6.63 -19.07
CA LEU A 64 2.54 -6.67 -20.19
C LEU A 64 2.35 -7.93 -21.04
N ASP A 65 2.24 -9.10 -20.41
CA ASP A 65 1.98 -10.37 -21.13
C ASP A 65 0.70 -10.29 -21.97
N ARG A 66 -0.37 -9.68 -21.42
CA ARG A 66 -1.63 -9.49 -22.15
C ARG A 66 -1.51 -8.47 -23.27
N VAL A 67 -0.71 -7.42 -23.11
CA VAL A 67 -0.46 -6.44 -24.17
C VAL A 67 0.23 -7.11 -25.34
N GLU A 68 1.29 -7.89 -25.09
CA GLU A 68 2.01 -8.63 -26.15
C GLU A 68 1.07 -9.60 -26.89
N GLU A 69 0.21 -10.33 -26.17
CA GLU A 69 -0.78 -11.22 -26.80
C GLU A 69 -1.77 -10.45 -27.69
N LEU A 70 -2.26 -9.31 -27.21
CA LEU A 70 -3.20 -8.47 -27.97
C LEU A 70 -2.53 -7.83 -29.19
N GLU A 71 -1.30 -7.35 -29.06
CA GLU A 71 -0.52 -6.81 -30.18
C GLU A 71 -0.28 -7.88 -31.25
N ALA A 72 0.09 -9.10 -30.86
CA ALA A 72 0.24 -10.21 -31.80
C ALA A 72 -1.08 -10.54 -32.53
N ARG A 73 -2.21 -10.50 -31.82
CA ARG A 73 -3.54 -10.69 -32.43
C ARG A 73 -3.90 -9.56 -33.38
N LEU A 74 -3.61 -8.31 -33.02
CA LEU A 74 -3.84 -7.14 -33.88
C LEU A 74 -3.03 -7.25 -35.15
N GLU A 75 -1.73 -7.55 -35.07
CA GLU A 75 -0.90 -7.75 -36.25
C GLU A 75 -1.43 -8.86 -37.17
N ALA A 76 -1.89 -9.98 -36.60
CA ALA A 76 -2.45 -11.08 -37.36
C ALA A 76 -3.75 -10.68 -38.08
N LEU A 77 -4.57 -9.83 -37.45
CA LEU A 77 -5.80 -9.30 -38.03
C LEU A 77 -5.52 -8.25 -39.10
N GLU A 78 -4.58 -7.34 -38.87
CA GLU A 78 -4.17 -6.29 -39.81
C GLU A 78 -3.52 -6.87 -41.06
N LYS A 79 -2.70 -7.92 -40.92
CA LYS A 79 -2.10 -8.65 -42.04
C LYS A 79 -3.10 -9.51 -42.81
N LYS A 80 -4.29 -9.77 -42.24
CA LYS A 80 -5.37 -10.49 -42.92
C LYS A 80 -6.23 -9.48 -43.69
N PRO A 81 -6.09 -9.35 -45.02
CA PRO A 81 -6.89 -8.38 -45.77
C PRO A 81 -8.36 -8.68 -45.55
N ALA A 82 -9.13 -7.64 -45.21
CA ALA A 82 -10.57 -7.73 -44.91
C ALA A 82 -11.25 -8.63 -45.95
N ALA A 83 -11.60 -9.85 -45.54
CA ALA A 83 -12.36 -10.76 -46.36
C ALA A 83 -13.74 -10.14 -46.53
N LYS A 84 -13.93 -9.41 -47.64
CA LYS A 84 -15.23 -8.87 -48.04
C LYS A 84 -16.26 -9.99 -47.90
N PRO A 85 -17.40 -9.76 -47.23
CA PRO A 85 -18.43 -10.77 -47.12
C PRO A 85 -18.84 -11.14 -48.55
N LYS A 86 -18.66 -12.42 -48.91
CA LYS A 86 -19.18 -12.94 -50.18
C LYS A 86 -20.70 -12.84 -50.10
N THR A 87 -21.25 -11.78 -50.65
CA THR A 87 -22.67 -11.67 -50.99
C THR A 87 -23.05 -12.93 -51.75
N ALA A 88 -23.86 -13.77 -51.11
CA ALA A 88 -24.51 -14.89 -51.75
C ALA A 88 -25.49 -14.33 -52.77
N THR A 89 -25.04 -14.21 -54.02
CA THR A 89 -25.90 -13.92 -55.16
C THR A 89 -25.73 -15.06 -56.16
N LYS A 90 -26.88 -15.71 -56.43
CA LYS A 90 -27.23 -16.66 -57.51
C LYS A 90 -27.37 -18.14 -57.09
N SER A 91 -28.62 -18.52 -56.81
CA SER A 91 -29.25 -19.57 -57.61
C SER A 91 -30.77 -19.37 -57.63
N SER A 92 -31.21 -18.51 -58.54
CA SER A 92 -32.52 -18.65 -59.19
C SER A 92 -32.30 -19.51 -60.44
N ALA A 93 -32.71 -20.79 -60.41
CA ALA A 93 -33.23 -21.55 -61.57
C ALA A 93 -33.40 -23.04 -61.23
N LYS A 94 -34.58 -23.60 -61.61
CA LYS A 94 -34.97 -25.02 -61.68
C LYS A 94 -35.41 -25.61 -60.33
N THR A 95 -36.67 -25.97 -60.07
CA THR A 95 -37.65 -26.68 -60.91
C THR A 95 -39.06 -26.37 -60.43
N ALA A 96 -39.88 -25.80 -61.30
CA ALA A 96 -41.32 -26.05 -61.27
C ALA A 96 -41.53 -27.40 -61.96
N GLN A 97 -42.10 -28.37 -61.24
CA GLN A 97 -42.75 -29.54 -61.80
C GLN A 97 -44.06 -29.67 -61.01
N ASP A 98 -45.10 -29.10 -61.62
CA ASP A 98 -46.47 -29.62 -61.60
C ASP A 98 -46.60 -30.51 -62.85
#